data_AF-X1LPV6-F1
#
_entry.id   AF-X1LPV6-F1
#
_cell.length_a   1.000
_cell.length_b   1.000
_cell.length_c   1.000
_cell.angle_alpha   90.00
_cell.angle_beta   90.00
_cell.angle_gamma   90.00
#
_symmetry.space_group_name_H-M   'P 1'
#
loop_
_entity.id
_entity.type
_entity.pdbx_description
1 polymer ?
#
loop_
_entity_poly.entity_id
_entity_poly.type
_entity_poly.pdbx_seq_one_letter_code
_entity_poly.pdbx_strand_id
1 'polypeptide(L)'
;MANGTIYYPSYHEFLNTTKWDQIFIIPAQAKQWVAKTKRNFIFILIFVGFIVLSPIIIPFLFIFAQVAPILFKNHLNKIIPYLPYIDDFNVLSVIKDIFAIYFYALKGYRPFCIFTRNKLDDLVDELDEHIDSLEYVIKNHEFLSTAVDKIEVRR
;
A
#
# COMPACT_ATOMS: atom_id res chain seq x y z
N MET A 1 -69.40 -50.52 24.55
CA MET A 1 -68.50 -50.90 25.66
C MET A 1 -67.25 -50.05 25.56
N ALA A 2 -66.83 -49.51 26.70
CA ALA A 2 -65.57 -48.82 27.02
C ALA A 2 -65.17 -47.54 26.26
N ASN A 3 -65.32 -46.43 27.00
CA ASN A 3 -64.57 -45.17 26.99
C ASN A 3 -63.17 -45.24 26.35
N GLY A 4 -62.99 -44.47 25.27
CA GLY A 4 -61.70 -43.87 24.94
C GLY A 4 -61.88 -42.36 24.90
N THR A 5 -61.75 -41.69 26.05
CA THR A 5 -61.65 -40.23 26.08
C THR A 5 -60.37 -39.84 25.34
N ILE A 6 -60.52 -39.29 24.14
CA ILE A 6 -59.42 -38.68 23.39
C ILE A 6 -58.96 -37.48 24.22
N TYR A 7 -57.77 -37.57 24.80
CA TYR A 7 -57.15 -36.46 25.50
C TYR A 7 -56.71 -35.42 24.46
N TYR A 8 -57.45 -34.32 24.37
CA TYR A 8 -56.99 -33.15 23.63
C TYR A 8 -56.13 -32.33 24.60
N PRO A 9 -54.81 -32.26 24.40
CA PRO A 9 -53.97 -31.42 25.24
C PRO A 9 -54.46 -29.98 25.17
N SER A 10 -54.49 -29.31 26.31
CA SER A 10 -54.89 -27.90 26.34
C SER A 10 -53.92 -27.08 25.48
N TYR A 11 -54.37 -25.95 24.91
CA TYR A 11 -53.53 -25.07 24.09
C TYR A 11 -52.20 -24.71 24.81
N HIS A 12 -52.22 -24.62 26.14
CA HIS A 12 -51.03 -24.40 26.96
C HIS A 12 -50.06 -25.59 26.99
N GLU A 13 -50.53 -26.84 26.98
CA GLU A 13 -49.65 -28.02 26.86
C GLU A 13 -49.05 -28.14 25.46
N PHE A 14 -49.80 -27.77 24.42
CA PHE A 14 -49.28 -27.73 23.05
C PHE A 14 -48.15 -26.70 22.91
N LEU A 15 -48.31 -25.51 23.51
CA LEU A 15 -47.27 -24.48 23.52
C LEU A 15 -46.00 -24.90 24.28
N ASN A 16 -46.15 -25.65 25.38
CA ASN A 16 -45.02 -26.11 26.21
C ASN A 16 -44.27 -27.31 25.61
N THR A 17 -44.93 -28.14 24.81
CA THR A 17 -44.32 -29.31 24.15
C THR A 17 -43.70 -28.97 22.79
N THR A 18 -44.13 -27.88 22.17
CA THR A 18 -43.56 -27.42 20.90
C THR A 18 -42.22 -26.75 21.18
N LYS A 19 -41.11 -27.41 20.82
CA LYS A 19 -39.77 -26.79 20.81
C LYS A 19 -39.71 -25.75 19.69
N TRP A 20 -40.17 -24.54 19.97
CA TRP A 20 -40.13 -23.38 19.06
C TRP A 20 -38.72 -23.09 18.54
N ASP A 21 -37.69 -23.51 19.28
CA ASP A 21 -36.27 -23.42 18.88
C ASP A 21 -35.95 -24.19 17.59
N GLN A 22 -36.75 -25.18 17.21
CA GLN A 22 -36.55 -25.97 15.98
C GLN A 22 -37.26 -25.38 14.75
N ILE A 23 -38.22 -24.46 14.93
CA ILE A 23 -38.97 -23.84 13.83
C ILE A 23 -38.14 -22.72 13.18
N PHE A 24 -37.22 -22.11 13.93
CA PHE A 24 -36.33 -21.05 13.44
C PHE A 24 -34.88 -21.51 13.24
N ILE A 25 -34.68 -22.76 12.79
CA ILE A 25 -33.38 -23.14 12.23
C ILE A 25 -33.27 -22.42 10.88
N ILE A 26 -32.80 -21.17 10.89
CA ILE A 26 -32.25 -20.54 9.68
C ILE A 26 -31.17 -21.51 9.21
N PRO A 27 -31.36 -22.21 8.08
CA PRO A 27 -30.42 -23.24 7.67
C PRO A 27 -29.04 -22.58 7.57
N ALA A 28 -27.98 -23.27 8.01
CA ALA A 28 -26.62 -22.74 7.96
C ALA A 28 -26.28 -22.18 6.56
N GLN A 29 -26.87 -22.79 5.52
CA GLN A 29 -26.84 -22.32 4.13
C GLN A 29 -27.40 -20.90 3.93
N ALA A 30 -28.52 -20.52 4.56
CA ALA A 30 -29.07 -19.17 4.49
C ALA A 30 -28.20 -18.15 5.23
N LYS A 31 -27.60 -18.50 6.37
CA LYS A 31 -26.61 -17.64 7.05
C LYS A 31 -25.37 -17.43 6.19
N GLN A 32 -24.89 -18.48 5.52
CA GLN A 32 -23.75 -18.42 4.61
C GLN A 32 -24.07 -17.63 3.33
N TRP A 33 -25.29 -17.73 2.81
CA TRP A 33 -25.79 -16.97 1.68
C TRP A 33 -25.90 -15.48 2.02
N VAL A 34 -26.47 -15.12 3.16
CA VAL A 34 -26.55 -13.73 3.64
C VAL A 34 -25.16 -13.14 3.85
N ALA A 35 -24.21 -13.90 4.42
CA ALA A 35 -22.83 -13.45 4.58
C ALA A 35 -22.13 -13.20 3.23
N LYS A 36 -22.33 -14.10 2.26
CA LYS A 36 -21.79 -13.96 0.89
C LYS A 36 -22.40 -12.76 0.15
N THR A 37 -23.71 -12.55 0.28
CA THR A 37 -24.43 -11.42 -0.33
C THR A 37 -24.00 -10.10 0.30
N LYS A 38 -23.85 -10.03 1.63
CA LYS A 38 -23.32 -8.85 2.32
C LYS A 38 -21.89 -8.52 1.87
N ARG A 39 -21.02 -9.54 1.75
CA ARG A 39 -19.64 -9.36 1.28
C ARG A 39 -19.60 -8.82 -0.15
N ASN A 40 -20.42 -9.38 -1.05
CA ASN A 40 -20.51 -8.92 -2.43
C ASN A 40 -21.07 -7.50 -2.52
N PHE A 41 -22.04 -7.14 -1.68
CA PHE A 41 -22.57 -5.78 -1.60
C PHE A 41 -21.52 -4.76 -1.12
N ILE A 42 -20.69 -5.12 -0.14
CA ILE A 42 -19.55 -4.30 0.30
C ILE A 42 -18.56 -4.09 -0.85
N PHE A 43 -18.22 -5.13 -1.60
CA PHE A 43 -17.33 -5.00 -2.77
C PHE A 43 -17.93 -4.10 -3.86
N ILE A 44 -19.23 -4.22 -4.12
CA ILE A 44 -19.93 -3.34 -5.07
C ILE A 44 -19.90 -1.89 -4.60
N LEU A 45 -20.14 -1.63 -3.31
CA LEU A 45 -20.06 -0.28 -2.74
C LEU A 45 -18.65 0.31 -2.84
N ILE A 46 -17.61 -0.48 -2.55
CA ILE A 46 -16.21 -0.05 -2.71
C ILE A 46 -15.92 0.26 -4.19
N PHE A 47 -16.38 -0.59 -5.10
CA PHE A 47 -16.17 -0.40 -6.54
C PHE A 47 -16.88 0.85 -7.07
N VAL A 48 -18.14 1.06 -6.69
CA VAL A 48 -18.88 2.29 -7.02
C VAL A 48 -18.22 3.52 -6.41
N GLY A 49 -17.77 3.43 -5.16
CA GLY A 49 -17.01 4.50 -4.50
C GLY A 49 -15.73 4.85 -5.26
N PHE A 50 -14.98 3.84 -5.72
CA PHE A 50 -13.80 4.04 -6.55
C PHE A 50 -14.14 4.69 -7.89
N ILE A 51 -15.19 4.24 -8.59
CA ILE A 51 -15.65 4.85 -9.84
C ILE A 51 -16.05 6.31 -9.63
N VAL A 52 -16.76 6.64 -8.56
CA VAL A 52 -17.23 8.01 -8.29
C VAL A 52 -16.06 8.93 -7.90
N LEU A 53 -15.06 8.42 -7.18
CA LEU A 53 -13.89 9.20 -6.78
C LEU A 53 -12.84 9.29 -7.89
N SER A 54 -12.81 8.33 -8.83
CA SER A 54 -11.84 8.29 -9.93
C SER A 54 -11.77 9.57 -10.79
N PRO A 55 -12.87 10.28 -11.14
CA PRO A 55 -12.81 11.47 -11.99
C PRO A 55 -12.24 12.67 -11.25
N ILE A 56 -12.15 12.59 -9.92
CA ILE A 56 -11.50 13.60 -9.08
C ILE A 56 -10.03 13.22 -8.94
N ILE A 57 -9.73 11.99 -8.51
CA ILE A 57 -8.37 11.54 -8.20
C ILE A 57 -7.49 11.48 -9.45
N ILE A 58 -8.00 10.96 -10.57
CA ILE A 58 -7.19 10.76 -11.80
C ILE A 58 -6.65 12.07 -12.37
N PRO A 59 -7.44 13.16 -12.53
CA PRO A 59 -6.92 14.45 -12.95
C PRO A 59 -5.86 15.03 -12.01
N PHE A 60 -6.03 14.89 -10.70
CA PHE A 60 -5.01 15.35 -9.74
C PHE A 60 -3.72 14.56 -9.93
N LEU A 61 -3.78 13.22 -9.94
CA LEU A 61 -2.61 12.37 -10.21
C LEU A 61 -1.95 12.71 -11.54
N PHE A 62 -2.73 12.99 -12.57
CA PHE A 62 -2.23 13.41 -13.87
C PHE A 62 -1.47 14.73 -13.80
N ILE A 63 -2.04 15.78 -13.18
CA ILE A 63 -1.38 17.08 -13.02
C ILE A 63 -0.10 16.94 -12.21
N PHE A 64 -0.15 16.23 -11.07
CA PHE A 64 1.02 15.99 -10.24
C PHE A 64 2.11 15.23 -10.99
N ALA A 65 1.74 14.21 -11.78
CA ALA A 65 2.68 13.47 -12.61
C ALA A 65 3.37 14.37 -13.64
N GLN A 66 2.65 15.30 -14.30
CA GLN A 66 3.28 16.22 -15.25
C GLN A 66 4.27 17.18 -14.59
N VAL A 67 3.96 17.66 -13.38
CA VAL A 67 4.75 18.69 -12.68
C VAL A 67 5.91 18.08 -11.88
N ALA A 68 5.75 16.85 -11.38
CA ALA A 68 6.74 16.17 -10.54
C ALA A 68 8.15 16.14 -11.14
N PRO A 69 8.38 15.72 -12.40
CA PRO A 69 9.73 15.69 -12.98
C PRO A 69 10.42 17.06 -12.97
N ILE A 70 9.66 18.14 -13.18
CA ILE A 70 10.20 19.51 -13.21
C ILE A 70 10.62 19.93 -11.80
N LEU A 71 9.76 19.68 -10.81
CA LEU A 71 10.05 20.00 -9.42
C LEU A 71 11.25 19.21 -8.90
N PHE A 72 11.29 17.90 -9.15
CA PHE A 72 12.37 17.03 -8.71
C PHE A 72 13.69 17.39 -9.40
N LYS A 73 13.71 17.64 -10.71
CA LYS A 73 14.94 18.08 -11.41
C LYS A 73 15.49 19.38 -10.84
N ASN A 74 14.63 20.36 -10.55
CA ASN A 74 15.06 21.61 -9.94
C ASN A 74 15.62 21.40 -8.52
N HIS A 75 15.03 20.48 -7.75
CA HIS A 75 15.53 20.13 -6.43
C HIS A 75 16.88 19.41 -6.51
N LEU A 76 17.05 18.44 -7.40
CA LEU A 76 18.31 17.73 -7.62
C LEU A 76 19.43 18.66 -8.08
N ASN A 77 19.15 19.58 -9.01
CA ASN A 77 20.12 20.59 -9.46
C ASN A 77 20.64 21.47 -8.31
N LYS A 78 19.90 21.58 -7.21
CA LYS A 78 20.34 22.30 -6.00
C LYS A 78 21.11 21.41 -5.03
N ILE A 79 20.96 20.09 -5.08
CA ILE A 79 21.62 19.17 -4.14
C ILE A 79 22.92 18.63 -4.74
N ILE A 80 22.87 18.17 -6.00
CA ILE A 80 23.98 17.48 -6.68
C ILE A 80 25.31 18.26 -6.60
N PRO A 81 25.35 19.59 -6.85
CA PRO A 81 26.61 20.33 -6.77
C PRO A 81 27.25 20.33 -5.38
N TYR A 82 26.48 20.11 -4.32
CA TYR A 82 26.98 20.13 -2.94
C TYR A 82 27.36 18.75 -2.41
N LEU A 83 26.92 17.67 -3.06
CA LEU A 83 27.23 16.29 -2.67
C LEU A 83 28.73 16.02 -2.45
N PRO A 84 29.67 16.50 -3.29
CA PRO A 84 31.09 16.23 -3.12
C PRO A 84 31.71 16.87 -1.86
N TYR A 85 31.02 17.83 -1.23
CA TYR A 85 31.52 18.58 -0.08
C TYR A 85 30.96 18.07 1.25
N ILE A 86 30.21 16.96 1.22
CA ILE A 86 29.62 16.35 2.42
C ILE A 86 30.57 15.27 2.92
N ASP A 87 31.24 15.56 4.04
CA ASP A 87 32.16 14.62 4.69
C ASP A 87 31.45 13.65 5.66
N ASP A 88 30.17 13.89 5.98
CA ASP A 88 29.38 13.04 6.87
C ASP A 88 28.70 11.90 6.10
N PHE A 89 29.20 10.68 6.28
CA PHE A 89 28.68 9.48 5.63
C PHE A 89 27.26 9.10 6.08
N ASN A 90 26.82 9.50 7.28
CA ASN A 90 25.43 9.31 7.69
C ASN A 90 24.50 10.19 6.84
N VAL A 91 24.93 11.42 6.56
CA VAL A 91 24.17 12.35 5.70
C VAL A 91 24.14 11.85 4.26
N LEU A 92 25.26 11.32 3.73
CA LEU A 92 25.29 10.71 2.39
C LEU A 92 24.31 9.53 2.27
N SER A 93 24.21 8.68 3.31
CA SER A 93 23.26 7.57 3.35
C SER A 93 21.81 8.07 3.31
N VAL A 94 21.48 9.10 4.09
CA VAL A 94 20.15 9.72 4.07
C VAL A 94 19.83 10.33 2.70
N ILE A 95 20.80 10.99 2.06
CA ILE A 95 20.59 11.57 0.72
C ILE A 95 20.33 10.47 -0.32
N LYS A 96 21.08 9.36 -0.26
CA LYS A 96 20.82 8.18 -1.11
C LYS A 96 19.40 7.68 -0.93
N ASP A 97 18.91 7.55 0.30
CA ASP A 97 17.54 7.11 0.58
C ASP A 97 16.49 8.10 0.04
N ILE A 98 16.74 9.40 0.13
CA ILE A 98 15.89 10.43 -0.47
C ILE A 98 15.85 10.29 -2.01
N PHE A 99 17.01 10.08 -2.64
CA PHE A 99 17.09 9.88 -4.09
C PHE A 99 16.34 8.62 -4.52
N ALA A 100 16.46 7.52 -3.76
CA ALA A 100 15.70 6.30 -3.99
C ALA A 100 14.19 6.54 -3.90
N ILE A 101 13.71 7.29 -2.91
CA ILE A 101 12.29 7.66 -2.80
C ILE A 101 11.83 8.41 -4.05
N TYR A 102 12.62 9.36 -4.54
CA TYR A 102 12.30 10.11 -5.76
C TYR A 102 12.26 9.22 -6.99
N PHE A 103 13.23 8.31 -7.12
CA PHE A 103 13.28 7.33 -8.21
C PHE A 103 12.02 6.46 -8.26
N TYR A 104 11.61 5.87 -7.13
CA TYR A 104 10.41 5.05 -7.06
C TYR A 104 9.13 5.86 -7.31
N ALA A 105 9.05 7.08 -6.77
CA ALA A 105 7.91 7.96 -7.00
C ALA A 105 7.77 8.32 -8.50
N LEU A 106 8.86 8.70 -9.15
CA LEU A 106 8.89 9.02 -10.59
C LEU A 106 8.53 7.81 -11.46
N LYS A 107 9.06 6.61 -11.15
CA LYS A 107 8.64 5.38 -11.83
C LYS A 107 7.14 5.13 -11.69
N GLY A 108 6.55 5.40 -10.53
CA GLY A 108 5.11 5.33 -10.29
C GLY A 108 4.30 6.34 -11.12
N TYR A 109 4.84 7.54 -11.36
CA TYR A 109 4.20 8.57 -12.18
C TYR A 109 4.36 8.38 -13.68
N ARG A 110 5.32 7.56 -14.14
CA ARG A 110 5.59 7.27 -15.55
C ARG A 110 4.34 7.03 -16.43
N PRO A 111 3.38 6.15 -16.06
CA PRO A 111 2.18 5.93 -16.88
C PRO A 111 1.28 7.17 -17.02
N PHE A 112 1.38 8.14 -16.12
CA PHE A 112 0.59 9.36 -16.13
C PHE A 112 1.34 10.54 -16.79
N CYS A 113 2.64 10.40 -17.05
CA CYS A 113 3.48 11.44 -17.67
C CYS A 113 3.40 11.41 -19.21
N ILE A 114 2.27 11.84 -19.78
CA ILE A 114 2.12 11.89 -21.24
C ILE A 114 3.03 12.94 -21.91
N PHE A 115 3.10 14.17 -21.39
CA PHE A 115 3.85 15.26 -22.04
C PHE A 115 5.30 15.37 -21.57
N THR A 116 5.60 14.92 -20.34
CA THR A 116 6.92 15.01 -19.73
C THR A 116 7.67 13.68 -19.69
N ARG A 117 7.20 12.66 -20.42
CA ARG A 117 7.77 11.30 -20.37
C ARG A 117 9.29 11.26 -20.58
N ASN A 118 9.79 11.91 -21.62
CA ASN A 118 11.22 11.90 -21.93
C ASN A 118 12.02 12.54 -20.79
N LYS A 119 11.56 13.69 -20.28
CA LYS A 119 12.20 14.35 -19.12
C LYS A 119 12.14 13.51 -17.85
N LEU A 120 11.09 12.72 -17.67
CA LEU A 120 10.97 11.79 -16.57
C LEU A 120 11.95 10.63 -16.73
N ASP A 121 12.05 10.05 -17.92
CA ASP A 121 12.98 8.95 -18.20
C ASP A 121 14.44 9.43 -18.00
N ASP A 122 14.82 10.59 -18.54
CA ASP A 122 16.15 11.20 -18.34
C ASP A 122 16.45 11.41 -16.84
N LEU A 123 15.48 11.91 -16.07
CA LEU A 123 15.62 12.17 -14.64
C LEU A 123 15.71 10.89 -13.81
N VAL A 124 15.01 9.84 -14.23
CA VAL A 124 15.06 8.53 -13.59
C VAL A 124 16.43 7.91 -13.80
N ASP A 125 17.00 8.01 -15.01
CA ASP A 125 18.32 7.49 -15.33
C ASP A 125 19.42 8.25 -14.55
N GLU A 126 19.33 9.58 -14.48
CA GLU A 126 20.26 10.41 -13.67
C GLU A 126 20.19 10.07 -12.17
N LEU A 127 18.98 9.84 -11.64
CA LEU A 127 18.81 9.41 -10.26
C LEU A 127 19.43 8.03 -10.00
N ASP A 128 19.28 7.09 -10.92
CA ASP A 128 19.88 5.75 -10.84
C ASP A 128 21.41 5.85 -10.73
N GLU A 129 22.03 6.63 -11.63
CA GLU A 129 23.48 6.85 -11.62
C GLU A 129 23.97 7.49 -10.31
N HIS A 130 23.24 8.47 -9.79
CA HIS A 130 23.59 9.09 -8.52
C HIS A 130 23.42 8.15 -7.31
N ILE A 131 22.39 7.31 -7.30
CA ILE A 131 22.19 6.32 -6.25
C ILE A 131 23.34 5.32 -6.26
N ASP A 132 23.69 4.78 -7.43
CA ASP A 132 24.81 3.84 -7.60
C ASP A 132 26.13 4.46 -7.16
N SER A 133 26.37 5.73 -7.54
CA SER A 133 27.56 6.47 -7.13
C SER A 133 27.64 6.65 -5.62
N LEU A 134 26.53 7.05 -4.97
CA LEU A 134 26.48 7.21 -3.52
C LEU A 134 26.67 5.87 -2.79
N GLU A 135 26.05 4.80 -3.29
CA GLU A 135 26.22 3.47 -2.73
C GLU A 135 27.68 3.01 -2.81
N TYR A 136 28.35 3.25 -3.94
CA TYR A 136 29.76 2.95 -4.11
C TYR A 136 30.64 3.71 -3.10
N VAL A 137 30.41 5.02 -2.95
CA VAL A 137 31.18 5.87 -2.03
C VAL A 137 30.99 5.43 -0.58
N ILE A 138 29.75 5.14 -0.16
CA ILE A 138 29.44 4.69 1.20
C ILE A 138 30.11 3.34 1.49
N LYS A 139 29.97 2.36 0.58
CA LYS A 139 30.60 1.04 0.76
C LYS A 139 32.12 1.15 0.85
N ASN A 140 32.73 1.95 -0.01
CA ASN A 140 34.19 2.15 0.03
C ASN A 140 34.64 2.74 1.36
N HIS A 141 33.89 3.69 1.91
CA HIS A 141 34.19 4.25 3.22
C HIS A 141 34.10 3.20 4.33
N GLU A 142 33.05 2.39 4.36
CA GLU A 142 32.91 1.29 5.33
C GLU A 142 34.08 0.30 5.25
N PHE A 143 34.50 -0.06 4.04
CA PHE A 143 35.66 -0.93 3.83
C PHE A 143 36.95 -0.30 4.34
N LEU A 144 37.17 0.99 4.06
CA LEU A 144 38.36 1.72 4.51
C LEU A 144 38.38 1.88 6.03
N SER A 145 37.25 2.27 6.64
CA SER A 145 37.13 2.37 8.10
C SER A 145 37.45 1.05 8.77
N THR A 146 36.85 -0.05 8.28
CA THR A 146 37.10 -1.40 8.80
C THR A 146 38.58 -1.82 8.64
N ALA A 147 39.22 -1.43 7.55
CA ALA A 147 40.63 -1.73 7.31
C ALA A 147 41.55 -0.94 8.25
N VAL A 148 41.25 0.34 8.50
CA VAL A 148 41.97 1.18 9.46
C VAL A 148 41.84 0.62 10.87
N ASP A 149 40.62 0.29 11.31
CA ASP A 149 40.36 -0.29 12.64
C ASP A 149 41.19 -1.58 12.85
N LYS A 150 41.28 -2.45 11.83
CA LYS A 150 42.07 -3.68 11.89
C LYS A 150 43.57 -3.42 12.00
N ILE A 151 44.08 -2.33 11.44
CA ILE A 151 45.50 -1.94 11.55
C ILE A 151 45.76 -1.37 12.93
N GLU A 152 44.86 -0.53 13.44
CA GLU A 152 44.99 0.10 14.76
C GLU A 152 44.95 -0.91 15.90
N VAL A 153 44.07 -1.92 15.83
CA VAL A 153 44.02 -3.05 16.80
C VAL A 153 45.30 -3.90 16.79
N ARG A 154 46.08 -3.89 15.70
CA ARG A 154 47.35 -4.63 15.59
C ARG A 154 48.57 -3.83 16.06
N ARG A 155 48.39 -2.57 16.46
CA ARG A 155 49.46 -1.67 16.88
C ARG A 155 49.53 -1.57 18.40
#